data_AF-L0IBG9-F1
#
_entry.id   AF-L0IBG9-F1
#
_cell.length_a   1.000
_cell.length_b   1.000
_cell.length_c   1.000
_cell.angle_alpha   90.00
_cell.angle_beta   90.00
_cell.angle_gamma   90.00
#
_symmetry.space_group_name_H-M   'P 1'
#
loop_
_entity.id
_entity.type
_entity.pdbx_description
1 polymer ?
#
loop_
_entity_poly.entity_id
_entity_poly.type
_entity_poly.pdbx_seq_one_letter_code
_entity_poly.pdbx_strand_id
1 'polypeptide(L)' 'MQRIIRAIPGFARLRRLVSTVTRWDLLLAIIPMAFAGAATAMRALGLPLEAGLVLAGVVGALALVDGLFLRPPNGLQGA' A
#
# COMPACT_ATOMS: atom_id res chain seq x y z
N MET A 1 -32.39 1.05 -28.42
CA MET A 1 -32.40 0.28 -27.15
C MET A 1 -30.96 0.08 -26.62
N GLN A 2 -30.09 1.11 -26.52
CA GLN A 2 -28.66 0.94 -26.11
C GLN A 2 -27.95 2.24 -25.58
N ARG A 3 -28.53 3.04 -24.67
CA ARG A 3 -27.89 4.30 -24.20
C ARG A 3 -27.67 4.45 -22.68
N ILE A 4 -27.81 3.39 -21.90
CA ILE A 4 -27.78 3.47 -20.43
C ILE A 4 -26.80 2.44 -19.85
N ILE A 5 -25.53 2.52 -20.24
CA ILE A 5 -24.46 1.99 -19.39
C ILE A 5 -23.92 3.22 -18.66
N ARG A 6 -24.47 3.49 -17.47
CA ARG A 6 -24.00 4.57 -16.60
C ARG A 6 -22.57 4.25 -16.22
N ALA A 7 -21.60 4.90 -16.87
CA ALA A 7 -20.26 4.98 -16.33
C ALA A 7 -20.41 5.68 -14.98
N ILE A 8 -20.33 4.94 -13.87
CA ILE A 8 -20.35 5.54 -12.54
C ILE A 8 -19.09 6.39 -12.47
N PRO A 9 -19.21 7.74 -12.43
CA PRO A 9 -18.06 8.62 -12.60
C PRO A 9 -16.97 8.37 -11.55
N GLY A 10 -17.37 7.91 -10.36
CA GLY A 10 -16.46 7.48 -9.29
C GLY A 10 -15.62 6.25 -9.64
N PHE A 11 -16.21 5.20 -10.22
CA PHE A 11 -15.47 3.99 -10.60
C PHE A 11 -14.46 4.26 -11.72
N ALA A 12 -14.83 5.09 -12.69
CA ALA A 12 -13.92 5.49 -13.76
C ALA A 12 -12.74 6.34 -13.24
N ARG A 13 -12.94 7.12 -12.16
CA ARG A 13 -11.90 7.89 -11.50
C ARG A 13 -10.98 7.01 -10.66
N LEU A 14 -11.53 6.11 -9.85
CA LEU A 14 -10.76 5.15 -9.05
C LEU A 14 -9.88 4.26 -9.94
N ARG A 15 -10.44 3.73 -11.04
CA ARG A 15 -9.69 2.92 -12.01
C ARG A 15 -8.51 3.70 -12.62
N ARG A 16 -8.68 5.00 -12.86
CA ARG A 16 -7.60 5.87 -13.34
C ARG A 16 -6.51 6.09 -12.29
N LEU A 17 -6.89 6.36 -11.05
CA LEU A 17 -5.95 6.50 -9.94
C LEU A 17 -5.16 5.21 -9.71
N VAL A 18 -5.83 4.06 -9.68
CA VAL A 18 -5.18 2.75 -9.55
C VAL A 18 -4.28 2.46 -10.75
N SER A 19 -4.63 2.90 -11.96
CA SER A 19 -3.75 2.72 -13.13
C SER A 19 -2.49 3.59 -13.12
N THR A 20 -2.48 4.67 -12.33
CA THR A 20 -1.29 5.51 -12.12
C THR A 20 -0.43 5.08 -10.93
N VAL A 21 -0.93 4.16 -10.08
CA VAL A 21 -0.19 3.63 -8.94
C VAL A 21 0.93 2.73 -9.46
N THR A 22 2.17 3.08 -9.10
CA THR A 22 3.34 2.26 -9.38
C THR A 22 3.58 1.26 -8.25
N ARG A 23 4.42 0.25 -8.53
CA ARG A 23 4.91 -0.68 -7.49
C ARG A 23 5.53 0.07 -6.30
N TRP A 24 6.15 1.21 -6.56
CA TRP A 24 6.81 2.03 -5.55
C TRP A 24 5.83 2.70 -4.61
N ASP A 25 4.71 3.20 -5.15
CA ASP A 25 3.63 3.78 -4.35
C ASP A 25 3.00 2.72 -3.43
N LEU A 26 2.86 1.48 -3.94
CA LEU A 26 2.39 0.33 -3.15
C LEU A 26 3.37 -0.06 -2.03
N LEU A 27 4.66 -0.12 -2.33
CA LEU A 27 5.71 -0.38 -1.34
C LEU A 27 5.71 0.69 -0.24
N LEU A 28 5.60 1.96 -0.64
CA LEU A 28 5.55 3.09 0.29
C LEU A 28 4.30 3.05 1.17
N ALA A 29 3.16 2.61 0.61
CA ALA A 29 1.91 2.48 1.34
C ALA A 29 1.87 1.26 2.28
N ILE A 30 2.65 0.21 2.00
CA ILE A 30 2.65 -1.04 2.78
C ILE A 30 3.14 -0.80 4.21
N ILE A 31 4.14 0.06 4.39
CA ILE A 31 4.74 0.35 5.70
C ILE A 31 3.69 1.01 6.63
N PRO A 32 3.11 2.18 6.30
CA PRO A 32 2.11 2.81 7.17
C PRO A 32 0.87 1.93 7.34
N MET A 33 0.46 1.16 6.32
CA MET A 33 -0.65 0.21 6.46
C MET A 33 -0.34 -0.92 7.43
N ALA A 34 0.88 -1.44 7.45
CA ALA A 34 1.29 -2.47 8.40
C ALA A 34 1.24 -1.96 9.85
N PHE A 35 1.74 -0.75 10.09
CA PHE A 35 1.68 -0.13 11.43
C PHE A 35 0.25 0.19 11.86
N ALA A 36 -0.56 0.79 10.97
CA ALA A 36 -1.95 1.07 11.26
C ALA A 36 -2.74 -0.22 11.51
N GLY A 37 -2.58 -1.24 10.66
CA GLY A 37 -3.22 -2.54 10.80
C GLY A 37 -2.82 -3.25 12.09
N ALA A 38 -1.53 -3.26 12.43
CA ALA A 38 -1.04 -3.86 13.67
C ALA A 38 -1.60 -3.13 14.91
N ALA A 39 -1.58 -1.79 14.92
CA ALA A 39 -2.14 -1.02 16.02
C ALA A 39 -3.65 -1.26 16.19
N THR A 40 -4.41 -1.27 15.09
CA THR A 40 -5.85 -1.56 15.11
C THR A 40 -6.12 -2.99 15.59
N ALA A 41 -5.36 -3.98 15.11
CA ALA A 41 -5.52 -5.38 15.49
C ALA A 41 -5.20 -5.61 16.97
N MET A 42 -4.05 -5.11 17.45
CA MET A 42 -3.67 -5.25 18.87
C MET A 42 -4.68 -4.56 19.79
N ARG A 43 -5.16 -3.37 19.41
CA ARG A 43 -6.22 -2.66 20.14
C ARG A 43 -7.52 -3.47 20.18
N ALA A 44 -7.95 -4.03 19.05
CA ALA A 44 -9.18 -4.82 18.94
C ALA A 44 -9.12 -6.12 19.75
N LEU A 45 -7.93 -6.73 19.84
CA LEU A 45 -7.68 -7.97 20.56
C LEU A 45 -7.30 -7.76 22.04
N GLY A 46 -7.11 -6.50 22.49
CA GLY A 46 -6.64 -6.20 23.84
C GLY A 46 -5.21 -6.68 24.12
N LEU A 47 -4.39 -6.83 23.09
CA LEU A 47 -3.01 -7.31 23.18
C LEU A 47 -2.00 -6.16 23.35
N PRO A 48 -0.78 -6.45 23.86
CA PRO A 48 0.29 -5.46 23.97
C PRO A 48 0.65 -4.86 22.60
N LEU A 49 0.73 -3.53 22.54
CA LEU A 49 1.07 -2.81 21.31
C LEU A 49 2.52 -3.06 20.89
N GLU A 50 3.44 -3.30 21.83
CA GLU A 50 4.84 -3.54 21.51
C GLU A 50 5.01 -4.73 20.56
N ALA A 51 4.28 -5.83 20.80
CA ALA A 51 4.32 -7.01 19.94
C ALA A 51 3.83 -6.71 18.50
N GLY A 52 2.77 -5.91 18.37
CA GLY A 52 2.26 -5.47 17.06
C GLY A 52 3.23 -4.54 16.34
N LEU A 53 3.88 -3.63 17.05
CA LEU A 53 4.88 -2.73 16.48
C LEU A 53 6.14 -3.49 16.00
N VAL A 54 6.58 -4.52 16.74
CA VAL A 54 7.68 -5.39 16.30
C VAL A 54 7.30 -6.12 15.01
N LEU A 55 6.11 -6.71 14.93
CA LEU A 55 5.63 -7.36 13.71
C LEU A 55 5.55 -6.40 12.52
N ALA A 56 4.98 -5.20 12.73
CA ALA A 56 4.92 -4.16 11.70
C ALA A 56 6.33 -3.71 11.26
N GLY A 57 7.27 -3.62 12.19
CA GLY A 57 8.67 -3.32 11.91
C GLY A 57 9.34 -4.36 11.02
N VAL A 58 9.11 -5.66 11.28
CA VAL A 58 9.60 -6.75 10.42
C VAL A 58 9.05 -6.61 8.99
N VAL A 59 7.74 -6.36 8.85
CA VAL A 59 7.12 -6.15 7.54
C VAL A 59 7.72 -4.93 6.82
N GLY A 60 7.91 -3.82 7.55
CA GLY A 60 8.55 -2.62 7.01
C GLY A 60 9.98 -2.86 6.56
N ALA A 61 10.77 -3.62 7.32
CA ALA A 61 12.12 -3.99 6.95
C ALA A 61 12.15 -4.84 5.67
N LEU A 62 11.26 -5.82 5.53
CA LEU A 62 11.13 -6.62 4.31
C LEU A 62 10.75 -5.75 3.10
N ALA A 63 9.83 -4.80 3.27
CA ALA A 63 9.46 -3.86 2.21
C ALA A 63 10.65 -2.99 1.78
N LEU A 64 11.45 -2.51 2.74
CA LEU A 64 12.69 -1.77 2.45
C LEU A 64 13.71 -2.65 1.72
N VAL A 65 13.89 -3.90 2.14
CA VAL A 65 14.80 -4.85 1.47
C VAL A 65 14.38 -5.09 0.01
N ASP A 66 13.09 -5.35 -0.22
CA ASP A 66 12.54 -5.56 -1.55
C ASP A 66 12.64 -4.32 -2.44
N GLY A 67 12.34 -3.15 -1.87
CA GLY A 67 12.35 -1.88 -2.58
C GLY A 67 13.75 -1.34 -2.86
N LEU A 68 14.69 -1.44 -1.92
CA LEU A 68 16.01 -0.83 -2.05
C LEU A 68 17.04 -1.77 -2.68
N PHE A 69 16.93 -3.08 -2.47
CA PHE A 69 18.01 -4.01 -2.82
C PHE A 69 17.60 -5.06 -3.86
N LEU A 70 16.42 -5.66 -3.75
CA LEU A 70 16.03 -6.73 -4.68
C LEU A 70 15.60 -6.22 -6.05
N ARG A 71 14.87 -5.11 -6.07
CA ARG A 71 14.32 -4.55 -7.31
C ARG A 71 14.37 -3.03 -7.26
N PRO A 72 15.56 -2.41 -7.10
CA PRO A 72 15.73 -0.97 -6.92
C PRO A 72 15.09 -0.18 -8.08
N PRO A 73 14.65 1.07 -7.83
CA PRO A 73 14.12 1.91 -8.88
C PRO A 73 15.21 2.16 -9.91
N ASN A 74 14.97 1.65 -11.11
CA ASN A 74 15.87 1.75 -12.24
C ASN A 74 15.78 3.16 -12.86
N GLY A 75 16.46 4.12 -12.22
CA GLY A 75 16.73 5.47 -12.72
C GLY A 75 15.51 6.36 -12.96
N LEU A 76 15.76 7.65 -13.19
CA LEU A 76 14.74 8.62 -13.62
C LEU A 76 14.20 8.19 -14.99
N GLN A 77 13.02 7.56 -15.02
CA GLN A 77 12.25 7.38 -16.25
C GLN A 77 11.64 8.73 -16.63
N GLY A 78 12.44 9.62 -17.23
CA GLY A 78 11.98 10.94 -17.66
C GLY A 78 13.05 12.01 -17.93
N ALA A 79 14.32 11.65 -18.09
CA ALA A 79 15.35 12.58 -18.60
C ALA A 79 15.57 12.36 -20.10
#